data_AF-A0A432X9P3-F1
#
_entry.id   AF-A0A432X9P3-F1
#
_cell.length_a   1.000
_cell.length_b   1.000
_cell.length_c   1.000
_cell.angle_alpha   90.00
_cell.angle_beta   90.00
_cell.angle_gamma   90.00
#
_symmetry.space_group_name_H-M   'P 1'
#
loop_
_entity.id
_entity.type
_entity.pdbx_description
1 polymer ?
#
loop_
_entity_poly.entity_id
_entity_poly.type
_entity_poly.pdbx_seq_one_letter_code
_entity_poly.pdbx_strand_id
1 'polypeptide(L)'
;MTFEFDVRPYLVTASDMEAFEEEAEYAADQLNAMFFSAVDEMAQSTFWNLDRAEQFIEEISQKWLQEPALLEAETDELDDYVRQLIRRIEQEQDGDE
;
A
#
# COMPACT_ATOMS: atom_id res chain seq x y z
N MET A 1 21.37 6.48 -4.70
CA MET A 1 20.98 5.45 -3.73
C MET A 1 19.80 4.75 -4.33
N THR A 2 19.89 3.44 -4.56
CA THR A 2 18.75 2.65 -4.99
C THR A 2 17.85 2.49 -3.77
N PHE A 3 16.57 2.84 -3.88
CA PHE A 3 15.60 2.56 -2.82
C PHE A 3 15.48 1.04 -2.70
N GLU A 4 15.94 0.47 -1.59
CA GLU A 4 15.95 -0.98 -1.32
C GLU A 4 14.99 -1.30 -0.18
N PHE A 5 13.69 -1.06 -0.41
CA PHE A 5 12.64 -1.49 0.51
C PHE A 5 12.16 -2.89 0.12
N ASP A 6 12.18 -3.83 1.07
CA ASP A 6 11.72 -5.20 0.86
C ASP A 6 10.30 -5.37 1.40
N VAL A 7 9.34 -5.55 0.51
CA VAL A 7 7.91 -5.64 0.89
C VAL A 7 7.45 -7.06 1.21
N ARG A 8 8.27 -8.07 0.86
CA ARG A 8 7.99 -9.49 1.10
C ARG A 8 7.58 -9.84 2.54
N PRO A 9 8.19 -9.28 3.60
CA PRO A 9 7.78 -9.58 4.97
C PRO A 9 6.41 -9.00 5.36
N TYR A 10 5.86 -8.06 4.59
CA TYR A 10 4.55 -7.45 4.83
C TYR A 10 3.43 -8.09 4.01
N LEU A 11 3.77 -9.00 3.10
CA LEU A 11 2.77 -9.70 2.30
C LEU A 11 1.86 -10.52 3.20
N VAL A 12 0.58 -10.44 2.90
CA VAL A 12 -0.49 -11.12 3.62
C VAL A 12 -0.95 -12.36 2.86
N THR A 13 -1.54 -13.30 3.58
CA THR A 13 -2.18 -14.47 3.00
C THR A 13 -3.69 -14.43 3.25
N ALA A 14 -4.43 -15.32 2.59
CA ALA A 14 -5.84 -15.51 2.88
C ALA A 14 -6.11 -15.82 4.38
N SER A 15 -5.15 -16.42 5.09
CA SER A 15 -5.29 -16.68 6.53
C SER A 15 -5.27 -15.40 7.37
N ASP A 16 -4.55 -14.36 6.93
CA ASP A 16 -4.53 -13.04 7.57
C ASP A 16 -5.82 -12.25 7.28
N MET A 17 -6.57 -12.67 6.27
CA MET A 17 -7.79 -12.04 5.76
C MET A 17 -9.06 -12.83 6.14
N GLU A 18 -9.04 -13.61 7.23
CA GLU A 18 -10.19 -14.45 7.63
C GLU A 18 -11.49 -13.65 7.80
N ALA A 19 -11.38 -12.36 8.14
CA ALA A 19 -12.51 -11.44 8.29
C ALA A 19 -13.31 -11.24 6.99
N PHE A 20 -12.71 -11.53 5.84
CA PHE A 20 -13.33 -11.43 4.52
C PHE A 20 -13.91 -12.77 4.02
N GLU A 21 -13.87 -13.82 4.84
CA GLU A 21 -14.50 -15.12 4.58
C GLU A 21 -14.17 -15.69 3.17
N GLU A 22 -15.15 -15.71 2.26
CA GLU A 22 -15.01 -16.24 0.90
C GLU A 22 -14.13 -15.37 0.00
N GLU A 23 -13.96 -14.09 0.36
CA GLU A 23 -13.17 -13.11 -0.37
C GLU A 23 -11.75 -12.96 0.18
N ALA A 24 -11.37 -13.73 1.21
CA ALA A 24 -10.08 -13.62 1.89
C ALA A 24 -8.86 -13.76 0.95
N GLU A 25 -8.92 -14.69 -0.01
CA GLU A 25 -7.85 -14.85 -1.01
C GLU A 25 -7.75 -13.64 -1.93
N TYR A 26 -8.89 -13.15 -2.41
CA TYR A 26 -8.97 -11.98 -3.28
C TYR A 26 -8.48 -10.72 -2.55
N ALA A 27 -8.92 -10.53 -1.30
CA ALA A 27 -8.51 -9.41 -0.47
C ALA A 27 -7.00 -9.40 -0.19
N ALA A 28 -6.42 -10.58 0.07
CA ALA A 28 -4.99 -10.72 0.25
C ALA A 28 -4.22 -10.42 -1.05
N ASP A 29 -4.70 -10.91 -2.20
CA ASP A 29 -4.09 -10.65 -3.51
C ASP A 29 -4.10 -9.15 -3.84
N GLN A 30 -5.24 -8.48 -3.61
CA GLN A 30 -5.36 -7.05 -3.85
C GLN A 30 -4.47 -6.21 -2.93
N LEU A 31 -4.44 -6.50 -1.62
CA LEU A 31 -3.55 -5.78 -0.71
C LEU A 31 -2.07 -5.99 -1.08
N ASN A 32 -1.70 -7.23 -1.44
CA ASN A 32 -0.35 -7.52 -1.90
C ASN A 32 -0.01 -6.76 -3.19
N ALA A 33 -0.94 -6.69 -4.15
CA ALA A 33 -0.77 -5.93 -5.38
C ALA A 33 -0.56 -4.43 -5.09
N MET A 34 -1.37 -3.86 -4.19
CA MET A 34 -1.22 -2.47 -3.72
C MET A 34 0.16 -2.21 -3.15
N PHE A 35 0.68 -3.12 -2.32
CA PHE A 35 2.04 -3.01 -1.77
C PHE A 35 3.11 -2.99 -2.86
N PHE A 36 3.03 -3.89 -3.85
CA PHE A 36 4.01 -3.90 -4.95
C PHE A 36 3.95 -2.60 -5.76
N SER A 37 2.76 -2.12 -6.09
CA SER A 37 2.58 -0.83 -6.77
C SER A 37 3.11 0.34 -5.94
N ALA A 38 2.92 0.30 -4.62
CA ALA A 38 3.44 1.33 -3.72
C ALA A 38 4.97 1.37 -3.77
N VAL A 39 5.63 0.22 -3.64
CA VAL A 39 7.10 0.14 -3.69
C VAL A 39 7.66 0.61 -5.02
N ASP A 40 7.01 0.24 -6.14
CA ASP A 40 7.44 0.67 -7.47
C ASP A 40 7.38 2.20 -7.63
N GLU A 41 6.27 2.83 -7.21
CA GLU A 41 6.11 4.29 -7.25
C GLU A 41 7.07 4.99 -6.27
N MET A 42 7.24 4.46 -5.06
CA MET A 42 8.19 5.00 -4.07
C MET A 42 9.63 4.98 -4.60
N ALA A 43 10.01 3.94 -5.35
CA ALA A 43 11.34 3.81 -5.94
C ALA A 43 11.62 4.88 -7.02
N GLN A 44 10.59 5.51 -7.60
CA GLN A 44 10.75 6.60 -8.56
C GLN A 44 11.17 7.93 -7.92
N SER A 45 11.08 8.04 -6.59
CA SER A 45 11.34 9.27 -5.86
C SER A 45 12.42 9.11 -4.80
N THR A 46 13.16 10.19 -4.55
CA THR A 46 14.18 10.25 -3.48
C THR A 46 13.62 10.62 -2.12
N PHE A 47 12.32 10.97 -2.06
CA PHE A 47 11.62 11.27 -0.83
C PHE A 47 11.47 10.03 0.07
N TRP A 48 11.25 8.86 -0.53
CA TRP A 48 11.01 7.64 0.21
C TRP A 48 12.30 7.04 0.74
N ASN A 49 12.24 6.62 1.99
CA ASN A 49 13.26 5.87 2.68
C ASN A 49 12.58 4.69 3.39
N LEU A 50 13.39 3.80 3.97
CA LEU A 50 12.89 2.61 4.64
C LEU A 50 11.79 2.94 5.67
N ASP A 51 12.06 3.87 6.59
CA ASP A 51 11.15 4.24 7.68
C ASP A 51 9.80 4.79 7.17
N ARG A 52 9.83 5.66 6.15
CA ARG A 52 8.60 6.20 5.53
C ARG A 52 7.81 5.13 4.79
N ALA A 53 8.50 4.22 4.11
CA ALA A 53 7.87 3.12 3.40
C ALA A 53 7.23 2.14 4.39
N GLU A 54 7.93 1.78 5.47
CA GLU A 54 7.37 0.96 6.55
C GLU A 54 6.11 1.58 7.15
N GLN A 55 6.16 2.87 7.50
CA GLN A 55 4.99 3.58 8.01
C GLN A 55 3.82 3.56 7.01
N PHE A 56 4.07 3.81 5.73
CA PHE A 56 3.03 3.76 4.70
C PHE A 56 2.38 2.38 4.58
N ILE A 57 3.20 1.31 4.59
CA ILE A 57 2.72 -0.06 4.50
C ILE A 57 1.88 -0.41 5.74
N GLU A 58 2.29 -0.01 6.95
CA GLU A 58 1.47 -0.21 8.14
C GLU A 58 0.14 0.56 8.07
N GLU A 59 0.15 1.81 7.60
CA GLU A 59 -1.07 2.61 7.46
C GLU A 59 -2.04 2.04 6.42
N ILE A 60 -1.53 1.61 5.25
CA ILE A 60 -2.39 1.05 4.20
C ILE A 60 -2.95 -0.32 4.61
N SER A 61 -2.17 -1.16 5.32
CA SER A 61 -2.67 -2.40 5.94
C SER A 61 -3.82 -2.14 6.90
N GLN A 62 -3.69 -1.14 7.77
CA GLN A 62 -4.75 -0.81 8.74
C GLN A 62 -5.99 -0.26 8.04
N LYS A 63 -5.82 0.61 7.05
CA LYS A 63 -6.93 1.14 6.24
C LYS A 63 -7.67 0.04 5.50
N TRP A 64 -6.93 -0.91 4.90
CA TRP A 64 -7.51 -2.05 4.22
C TRP A 64 -8.47 -2.86 5.11
N LEU A 65 -8.08 -3.08 6.37
CA LEU A 65 -8.91 -3.80 7.35
C LEU A 65 -10.08 -2.96 7.88
N GLN A 66 -9.98 -1.63 7.85
CA GLN A 66 -10.99 -0.72 8.40
C GLN A 66 -12.01 -0.23 7.36
N GLU A 67 -11.64 -0.20 6.08
CA GLU A 67 -12.44 0.36 5.00
C GLU A 67 -12.89 -0.76 4.04
N PRO A 68 -14.01 -1.46 4.33
CA PRO A 68 -14.51 -2.53 3.45
C PRO A 68 -14.88 -2.03 2.04
N ALA A 69 -15.13 -0.72 1.87
CA ALA A 69 -15.34 -0.10 0.57
C ALA A 69 -14.12 -0.20 -0.36
N LEU A 70 -12.91 -0.38 0.19
CA LEU A 70 -11.71 -0.63 -0.62
C LEU A 70 -11.73 -2.03 -1.25
N LEU A 71 -12.39 -3.01 -0.65
CA LEU A 71 -12.55 -4.33 -1.29
C LEU A 71 -13.53 -4.32 -2.45
N GLU A 72 -14.52 -3.42 -2.41
CA GLU A 72 -15.47 -3.26 -3.50
C GLU A 72 -14.85 -2.55 -4.71
N ALA A 73 -13.67 -1.95 -4.55
CA ALA A 73 -12.96 -1.23 -5.59
C ALA A 73 -12.23 -2.17 -6.56
N GLU A 74 -12.17 -1.78 -7.83
CA GLU A 74 -11.41 -2.54 -8.82
C GLU A 74 -9.90 -2.39 -8.58
N THR A 75 -9.10 -3.39 -9.00
CA THR A 75 -7.63 -3.35 -8.85
C THR A 75 -7.00 -2.08 -9.45
N ASP A 76 -7.55 -1.58 -10.56
CA ASP A 76 -7.08 -0.34 -11.21
C ASP A 76 -7.36 0.90 -10.33
N GLU A 77 -8.51 0.93 -9.65
CA GLU A 77 -8.86 2.01 -8.73
C GLU A 77 -7.98 2.00 -7.48
N LEU A 78 -7.63 0.81 -6.98
CA LEU A 78 -6.71 0.64 -5.85
C LEU A 78 -5.27 1.04 -6.19
N ASP A 79 -4.82 0.73 -7.41
CA ASP A 79 -3.52 1.17 -7.93
C ASP A 79 -3.45 2.70 -8.01
N ASP A 80 -4.49 3.33 -8.58
CA ASP A 80 -4.57 4.78 -8.65
C ASP A 80 -4.66 5.42 -7.24
N TYR A 81 -5.44 4.81 -6.33
CA TYR A 81 -5.54 5.24 -4.94
C TYR A 81 -4.18 5.27 -4.23
N VAL A 82 -3.41 4.18 -4.32
CA VAL A 82 -2.06 4.08 -3.74
C VAL A 82 -1.12 5.13 -4.31
N ARG A 83 -1.13 5.31 -5.64
CA ARG A 83 -0.27 6.32 -6.29
C ARG A 83 -0.65 7.74 -5.88
N GLN A 84 -1.94 8.04 -5.80
CA GLN A 84 -2.41 9.34 -5.33
C GLN A 84 -2.01 9.59 -3.87
N LEU A 85 -2.13 8.58 -3.00
CA LEU A 85 -1.69 8.65 -1.60
C LEU A 85 -0.20 8.95 -1.49
N ILE A 86 0.63 8.22 -2.24
CA ILE A 86 2.09 8.42 -2.28
C ILE A 86 2.41 9.86 -2.71
N ARG A 87 1.86 10.31 -3.84
CA ARG A 87 2.09 11.66 -4.35
C ARG A 87 1.57 12.75 -3.42
N ARG A 88 0.51 12.47 -2.67
CA ARG A 88 -0.02 13.38 -1.67
C ARG A 88 0.94 13.52 -0.50
N ILE A 89 1.46 12.41 0.03
CA ILE A 89 2.44 12.42 1.12
C ILE A 89 3.73 13.14 0.71
N GLU A 90 4.19 12.91 -0.53
CA GLU A 90 5.33 13.62 -1.09
C GLU A 90 5.08 15.14 -1.14
N GLN A 91 3.91 15.57 -1.62
CA GLN A 91 3.55 16.99 -1.71
C GLN A 91 3.31 17.64 -0.34
N GLU A 92 2.72 16.93 0.62
CA GLU A 92 2.46 17.47 1.96
C GLU A 92 3.76 17.77 2.72
N GLN A 93 4.86 17.07 2.42
CA GLN A 93 6.17 17.41 3.00
C GLN A 93 6.98 18.42 2.19
N ASP A 94 6.76 18.53 0.87
CA ASP A 94 7.41 19.57 0.04
C ASP A 94 6.79 20.97 0.26
N GLY A 95 5.53 21.02 0.72
CA GLY A 95 4.78 22.25 1.02
C GLY A 95 5.04 22.88 2.39
N ASP A 96 5.90 22.28 3.23
CA ASP A 96 6.32 22.84 4.53
C ASP A 96 7.68 23.58 4.37
N GLU A 97 7.73 24.54 3.43
CA GLU A 97 8.78 25.57 3.30
C GLU A 97 8.19 26.99 3.26
#